data_AF-A0A962W9C1-F1
#
_entry.id   AF-A0A962W9C1-F1
#
_cell.length_a   1.000
_cell.length_b   1.000
_cell.length_c   1.000
_cell.angle_alpha   90.00
_cell.angle_beta   90.00
_cell.angle_gamma   90.00
#
_symmetry.space_group_name_H-M   'P 1'
#
loop_
_entity.id
_entity.type
_entity.pdbx_description
1 polymer ?
#
loop_
_entity_poly.entity_id
_entity_poly.type
_entity_poly.pdbx_seq_one_letter_code
_entity_poly.pdbx_strand_id
1 'polypeptide(L)'
;MPAKTPSLSDLYRLAAQLEQDRELSVHAVRERDHRLARDCPDGDDVQRLGFWLAAVSASREGDMGREGPRLSEGSLAALGRVLAPLCGFAAMAAFLLGSGRGLVNVFMFVLLFVILQALLSLVAAVVMLRTVRGGAPVMLPVNPARWLAARAVPDGRYLREAQSVLRLLLLRYGQELGALFTLGAVAGFFVVLFLSPFTFVWGSTYQLSDGFVQTLTGLLAAPWATWLPQATVDGQVIAATRFHPAVTGLSPADLAAMSGWWPFLIMCMLCYALLPRLLLWLCSRFFYTRQLRAAFVGMPGSDLVLARMRTPLVSTQGAAGSGRRDGGDAPPADRGLLLLNWAGALGPGDRSHFAEFASVPPDR
;
A
#
# COMPACT_ATOMS: atom_id res chain seq x y z
N MET A 1 -13.18 -20.26 -2.61
CA MET A 1 -12.11 -19.72 -1.75
C MET A 1 -12.19 -18.20 -1.79
N PRO A 2 -12.07 -17.47 -0.67
CA PRO A 2 -12.13 -16.01 -0.71
C PRO A 2 -10.98 -15.47 -1.58
N ALA A 3 -11.31 -14.56 -2.49
CA ALA A 3 -10.38 -13.98 -3.45
C ALA A 3 -9.15 -13.40 -2.74
N LYS A 4 -7.98 -13.98 -3.00
CA LYS A 4 -6.71 -13.47 -2.49
C LYS A 4 -6.48 -12.09 -3.09
N THR A 5 -6.36 -11.08 -2.23
CA THR A 5 -6.04 -9.72 -2.70
C THR A 5 -4.65 -9.76 -3.34
N PRO A 6 -4.45 -9.19 -4.55
CA PRO A 6 -3.14 -9.17 -5.20
C PRO A 6 -2.13 -8.50 -4.28
N SER A 7 -0.88 -8.96 -4.32
CA SER A 7 0.25 -8.41 -3.58
C SER A 7 1.13 -7.54 -4.50
N LEU A 8 2.03 -6.75 -3.92
CA LEU A 8 3.00 -5.98 -4.71
C LEU A 8 3.89 -6.92 -5.57
N SER A 9 4.26 -8.09 -5.04
CA SER A 9 4.99 -9.10 -5.81
C SER A 9 4.20 -9.62 -7.01
N ASP A 10 2.88 -9.75 -6.91
CA ASP A 10 2.04 -10.18 -8.03
C ASP A 10 2.02 -9.11 -9.14
N LEU A 11 2.02 -7.83 -8.76
CA LEU A 11 2.11 -6.71 -9.71
C LEU A 11 3.46 -6.74 -10.47
N TYR A 12 4.58 -7.00 -9.77
CA TYR A 12 5.88 -7.16 -10.42
C TYR A 12 5.95 -8.39 -11.33
N ARG A 13 5.40 -9.52 -10.89
CA ARG A 13 5.33 -10.75 -11.70
C ARG A 13 4.50 -10.55 -12.96
N LEU A 14 3.36 -9.86 -12.83
CA LEU A 14 2.51 -9.52 -13.97
C LEU A 14 3.25 -8.67 -15.00
N ALA A 15 3.93 -7.61 -14.55
CA ALA A 15 4.70 -6.74 -15.41
C ALA A 15 5.81 -7.51 -16.16
N ALA A 16 6.58 -8.33 -15.44
CA ALA A 16 7.64 -9.13 -16.02
C ALA A 16 7.10 -10.16 -17.05
N GLN A 17 5.94 -10.75 -16.77
CA GLN A 17 5.31 -11.69 -17.69
C GLN A 17 4.80 -11.01 -18.96
N LEU A 18 4.18 -9.84 -18.84
CA LEU A 18 3.66 -9.08 -19.98
C LEU A 18 4.78 -8.58 -20.91
N GLU A 19 5.95 -8.21 -20.35
CA GLU A 19 7.11 -7.85 -21.15
C GLU A 19 7.63 -9.05 -21.96
N GLN A 20 7.71 -10.23 -21.35
CA GLN A 20 8.15 -11.45 -22.03
C GLN A 20 7.15 -11.96 -23.08
N ASP A 21 5.85 -11.79 -22.82
CA ASP A 21 4.82 -12.15 -23.81
C ASP A 21 4.92 -11.33 -25.10
N ARG A 22 5.67 -10.21 -25.12
CA ARG A 22 5.96 -9.45 -26.35
C ARG A 22 6.89 -10.19 -27.30
N GLU A 23 7.71 -11.10 -26.79
CA GLU A 23 8.66 -11.90 -27.58
C GLU A 23 8.02 -13.15 -28.17
N LEU A 24 6.88 -13.58 -27.64
CA LEU A 24 6.15 -14.76 -28.09
C LEU A 24 5.26 -14.45 -29.30
N SER A 25 5.02 -15.48 -30.13
CA SER A 25 4.09 -15.34 -31.25
C SER A 25 2.65 -15.12 -30.75
N VAL A 26 1.89 -14.27 -31.45
CA VAL A 26 0.51 -13.92 -31.09
C VAL A 26 -0.37 -15.17 -30.98
N HIS A 27 -0.14 -16.17 -31.84
CA HIS A 27 -0.87 -17.44 -31.81
C HIS A 27 -0.61 -18.23 -30.52
N ALA A 28 0.66 -18.39 -30.14
CA ALA A 28 1.05 -19.13 -28.94
C ALA A 28 0.47 -18.49 -27.68
N VAL A 29 0.51 -17.16 -27.58
CA VAL A 29 -0.06 -16.44 -26.43
C VAL A 29 -1.57 -16.60 -26.36
N ARG A 30 -2.28 -16.50 -27.50
CA ARG A 30 -3.74 -16.69 -27.55
C ARG A 30 -4.16 -18.11 -27.14
N GLU A 31 -3.47 -19.12 -27.64
CA GLU A 31 -3.78 -20.52 -27.34
C GLU A 31 -3.56 -20.83 -25.85
N ARG A 32 -2.45 -20.36 -25.27
CA ARG A 32 -2.17 -20.46 -23.84
C ARG A 32 -3.26 -19.78 -23.01
N ASP A 33 -3.54 -18.50 -23.27
CA ASP A 33 -4.47 -17.69 -22.48
C ASP A 33 -5.89 -18.26 -22.53
N HIS A 34 -6.31 -18.77 -23.69
CA HIS A 34 -7.62 -19.40 -23.84
C HIS A 34 -7.71 -20.77 -23.14
N ARG A 35 -6.65 -21.59 -23.22
CA ARG A 35 -6.59 -22.84 -22.46
C ARG A 35 -6.75 -22.57 -20.97
N LEU A 36 -6.03 -21.57 -20.44
CA LEU A 36 -6.12 -21.15 -19.05
C LEU A 36 -7.49 -20.55 -18.69
N ALA A 37 -8.16 -19.91 -19.65
CA ALA A 37 -9.49 -19.35 -19.42
C ALA A 37 -10.57 -20.41 -19.18
N ARG A 38 -10.41 -21.63 -19.73
CA ARG A 38 -11.37 -22.74 -19.52
C ARG A 38 -11.36 -23.24 -18.08
N ASP A 39 -10.18 -23.26 -17.47
CA ASP A 39 -10.00 -23.73 -16.10
C ASP A 39 -10.20 -22.60 -15.06
N CYS A 40 -10.41 -21.37 -15.53
CA CYS A 40 -10.59 -20.21 -14.67
C CYS A 40 -11.99 -20.20 -14.06
N PRO A 41 -12.13 -20.15 -12.72
CA PRO A 41 -13.42 -19.94 -12.07
C PRO A 41 -14.07 -18.62 -12.49
N ASP A 42 -15.40 -18.58 -12.51
CA ASP A 42 -16.13 -17.34 -12.69
C ASP A 42 -15.85 -16.38 -11.52
N GLY A 43 -15.40 -15.17 -11.86
CA GLY A 43 -14.97 -14.17 -10.89
C GLY A 43 -14.68 -12.82 -11.52
N ASP A 44 -14.42 -11.84 -10.66
CA ASP A 44 -14.02 -10.47 -11.04
C ASP A 44 -12.68 -10.46 -11.80
N ASP A 45 -12.39 -9.40 -12.54
CA ASP A 45 -11.21 -9.28 -13.41
C ASP A 45 -9.90 -9.43 -12.66
N VAL A 46 -9.86 -8.94 -11.41
CA VAL A 46 -8.73 -9.13 -10.50
C VAL A 46 -8.47 -10.63 -10.26
N GLN A 47 -9.53 -11.42 -10.08
CA GLN A 47 -9.43 -12.86 -9.80
C GLN A 47 -9.00 -13.63 -11.04
N ARG A 48 -9.59 -13.30 -12.19
CA ARG A 48 -9.26 -13.92 -13.48
C ARG A 48 -7.80 -13.67 -13.86
N LEU A 49 -7.34 -12.43 -13.73
CA LEU A 49 -5.95 -12.07 -14.00
C LEU A 49 -4.99 -12.68 -12.97
N GLY A 50 -5.40 -12.76 -11.70
CA GLY A 50 -4.63 -13.43 -10.65
C GLY A 50 -4.48 -14.94 -10.89
N PHE A 51 -5.56 -15.60 -11.34
CA PHE A 51 -5.55 -17.02 -11.72
C PHE A 51 -4.63 -17.27 -12.90
N TRP A 52 -4.76 -16.47 -13.97
CA TRP A 52 -3.88 -16.52 -15.14
C TRP A 52 -2.41 -16.39 -14.74
N LEU A 53 -2.07 -15.39 -13.92
CA LEU A 53 -0.69 -15.16 -13.49
C LEU A 53 -0.13 -16.33 -12.67
N ALA A 54 -0.94 -16.91 -11.78
CA ALA A 54 -0.56 -18.08 -11.00
C ALA A 54 -0.29 -19.29 -11.90
N ALA A 55 -1.13 -19.52 -12.90
CA ALA A 55 -0.99 -20.65 -13.82
C ALA A 55 0.22 -20.52 -14.76
N VAL A 56 0.48 -19.32 -15.28
CA VAL A 56 1.65 -19.05 -16.13
C VAL A 56 2.94 -19.16 -15.33
N SER A 57 2.97 -18.68 -14.09
CA SER A 57 4.17 -18.80 -13.23
C SER A 57 4.42 -20.22 -12.73
N ALA A 58 3.37 -21.00 -12.40
CA ALA A 58 3.51 -22.39 -11.98
C ALA A 58 4.07 -23.29 -13.10
N SER A 59 3.70 -23.01 -14.36
CA SER A 59 4.25 -23.71 -15.53
C SER A 59 5.75 -23.46 -15.72
N ARG A 60 6.32 -22.46 -15.04
CA ARG A 60 7.72 -22.03 -15.16
C ARG A 60 8.59 -22.41 -13.95
N GLU A 61 8.03 -22.43 -12.73
CA GLU A 61 8.77 -22.90 -11.54
C GLU A 61 9.17 -24.38 -11.65
N GLY A 62 8.58 -25.14 -12.58
CA GLY A 62 9.05 -26.48 -12.94
C GLY A 62 10.40 -26.54 -13.68
N ASP A 63 10.91 -25.40 -14.17
CA ASP A 63 12.06 -25.35 -15.10
C ASP A 63 13.27 -24.53 -14.57
N MET A 64 13.11 -23.73 -13.50
CA MET A 64 14.21 -22.98 -12.87
C MET A 64 14.19 -23.09 -11.34
N GLY A 65 15.27 -23.64 -10.79
CA GLY A 65 15.51 -23.75 -9.35
C GLY A 65 15.41 -22.41 -8.62
N ARG A 66 14.71 -22.43 -7.48
CA ARG A 66 14.46 -21.27 -6.61
C ARG A 66 15.74 -20.79 -5.94
N GLU A 67 16.38 -19.75 -6.48
CA GLU A 67 17.29 -18.90 -5.71
C GLU A 67 16.91 -17.43 -5.86
N GLY A 68 16.22 -16.91 -4.84
CA GLY A 68 15.95 -15.49 -4.65
C GLY A 68 16.37 -15.05 -3.25
N PRO A 69 16.72 -13.77 -3.04
CA PRO A 69 17.26 -13.28 -1.76
C PRO A 69 16.27 -13.48 -0.61
N ARG A 70 16.72 -14.09 0.50
CA ARG A 70 15.91 -14.55 1.64
C ARG A 70 15.23 -13.46 2.48
N LEU A 71 15.47 -12.17 2.21
CA LEU A 71 14.81 -11.08 2.92
C LEU A 71 13.48 -10.74 2.26
N SER A 72 12.49 -11.61 2.50
CA SER A 72 11.12 -11.34 2.07
C SER A 72 10.57 -10.10 2.77
N GLU A 73 9.74 -9.31 2.07
CA GLU A 73 9.01 -8.15 2.65
C GLU A 73 8.35 -8.50 3.99
N GLY A 74 7.82 -9.74 4.10
CA GLY A 74 7.20 -10.25 5.32
C GLY A 74 8.15 -10.32 6.52
N SER A 75 9.42 -10.68 6.32
CA SER A 75 10.43 -10.77 7.38
C SER A 75 10.82 -9.40 7.93
N LEU A 76 11.03 -8.41 7.05
CA LEU A 76 11.30 -7.02 7.42
C LEU A 76 10.12 -6.39 8.17
N ALA A 77 8.90 -6.62 7.69
CA ALA A 77 7.70 -6.14 8.34
C ALA A 77 7.48 -6.80 9.72
N ALA A 78 7.75 -8.11 9.84
CA ALA A 78 7.67 -8.82 11.12
C ALA A 78 8.69 -8.28 12.13
N LEU A 79 9.95 -8.08 11.70
CA LEU A 79 10.99 -7.49 12.55
C LEU A 79 10.58 -6.08 13.02
N GLY A 80 10.08 -5.25 12.11
CA GLY A 80 9.59 -3.90 12.43
C GLY A 80 8.50 -3.91 13.49
N ARG A 81 7.53 -4.84 13.41
CA ARG A 81 6.44 -4.97 14.39
C ARG A 81 6.91 -5.34 15.79
N VAL A 82 8.04 -6.04 15.91
CA VAL A 82 8.66 -6.37 17.20
C VAL A 82 9.51 -5.22 17.71
N LEU A 83 10.32 -4.60 16.84
CA LEU A 83 11.22 -3.52 17.24
C LEU A 83 10.50 -2.23 17.59
N ALA A 84 9.45 -1.85 16.85
CA ALA A 84 8.74 -0.59 17.07
C ALA A 84 8.20 -0.43 18.51
N PRO A 85 7.45 -1.38 19.10
CA PRO A 85 6.99 -1.25 20.48
C PRO A 85 8.14 -1.29 21.49
N LEU A 86 9.19 -2.08 21.25
CA LEU A 86 10.37 -2.10 22.12
C LEU A 86 11.09 -0.75 22.13
N CYS A 87 11.26 -0.12 20.97
CA CYS A 87 11.83 1.22 20.86
C CYS A 87 10.93 2.27 21.53
N GLY A 88 9.61 2.16 21.39
CA GLY A 88 8.66 3.04 22.06
C GLY A 88 8.74 2.94 23.58
N PHE A 89 8.76 1.69 24.08
CA PHE A 89 8.94 1.39 25.50
C PHE A 89 10.26 1.96 26.01
N ALA A 90 11.37 1.66 25.34
CA ALA A 90 12.70 2.13 25.72
C ALA A 90 12.80 3.66 25.70
N ALA A 91 12.22 4.33 24.70
CA ALA A 91 12.20 5.79 24.62
C ALA A 91 11.42 6.42 25.79
N MET A 92 10.24 5.88 26.12
CA MET A 92 9.47 6.38 27.27
C MET A 92 10.20 6.10 28.58
N ALA A 93 10.71 4.89 28.77
CA ALA A 93 11.42 4.51 29.99
C ALA A 93 12.69 5.37 30.18
N ALA A 94 13.47 5.57 29.12
CA ALA A 94 14.64 6.43 29.14
C ALA A 94 14.28 7.89 29.46
N PHE A 95 13.16 8.40 28.93
CA PHE A 95 12.69 9.75 29.24
C PHE A 95 12.31 9.92 30.71
N LEU A 96 11.55 8.97 31.27
CA LEU A 96 11.10 9.03 32.67
C LEU A 96 12.25 8.81 33.66
N LEU A 97 13.07 7.78 33.43
CA LEU A 97 14.18 7.40 34.31
C LEU A 97 15.41 8.29 34.15
N GLY A 98 15.57 8.95 32.99
CA GLY A 98 16.70 9.85 32.73
C GLY A 98 16.61 11.19 33.46
N SER A 99 15.49 11.49 34.13
CA SER A 99 15.34 12.72 34.90
C SER A 99 16.15 12.64 36.20
N GLY A 100 17.30 13.34 36.27
CA GLY A 100 18.28 13.18 37.36
C GLY A 100 17.77 13.45 38.80
N ARG A 101 16.63 14.14 38.96
CA ARG A 101 15.96 14.37 40.27
C ARG A 101 14.61 13.64 40.40
N GLY A 102 14.26 12.75 39.47
CA GLY A 102 12.92 12.15 39.38
C GLY A 102 11.83 13.15 38.99
N LEU A 103 12.23 14.35 38.55
CA LEU A 103 11.34 15.44 38.14
C LEU A 103 11.14 15.37 36.62
N VAL A 104 9.95 14.99 36.20
CA VAL A 104 9.60 14.87 34.78
C VAL A 104 8.90 16.14 34.32
N ASN A 105 9.50 16.82 33.33
CA ASN A 105 8.91 18.03 32.75
C ASN A 105 7.74 17.66 31.82
N VAL A 106 6.52 18.05 32.21
CA VAL A 106 5.28 17.81 31.46
C VAL A 106 5.33 18.40 30.06
N PHE A 107 5.91 19.59 29.86
CA PHE A 107 5.99 20.20 28.53
C PHE A 107 6.90 19.42 27.60
N MET A 108 8.02 18.87 28.11
CA MET A 108 8.88 18.01 27.31
C MET A 108 8.19 16.70 26.96
N PHE A 109 7.43 16.12 27.90
CA PHE A 109 6.61 14.94 27.64
C PHE A 109 5.61 15.20 26.51
N VAL A 110 4.81 16.27 26.64
CA VAL A 110 3.79 16.64 25.64
C VAL A 110 4.45 16.95 24.30
N LEU A 111 5.58 17.67 24.28
CA LEU A 111 6.29 17.98 23.05
C LEU A 111 6.75 16.72 22.31
N LEU A 112 7.43 15.81 23.00
CA LEU A 112 8.08 14.65 22.39
C LEU A 112 7.11 13.51 22.07
N PHE A 113 6.21 13.19 23.00
CA PHE A 113 5.35 12.01 22.88
C PHE A 113 3.96 12.33 22.34
N VAL A 114 3.56 13.61 22.29
CA VAL A 114 2.22 14.03 21.83
C VAL A 114 2.32 14.91 20.60
N ILE A 115 2.91 16.11 20.70
CA ILE A 115 2.94 17.11 19.62
C ILE A 115 3.76 16.61 18.43
N LEU A 116 4.98 16.10 18.67
CA LEU A 116 5.82 15.56 17.60
C LEU A 116 5.11 14.40 16.87
N GLN A 117 4.44 13.52 17.61
CA GLN A 117 3.68 12.41 17.02
C GLN A 117 2.47 12.89 16.21
N ALA A 118 1.76 13.90 16.71
CA ALA A 118 0.64 14.53 16.02
C ALA A 118 1.12 15.21 14.72
N LEU A 119 2.25 15.92 14.76
CA LEU A 119 2.84 16.56 13.58
C LEU A 119 3.25 15.54 12.52
N LEU A 120 3.91 14.46 12.92
CA LEU A 120 4.26 13.36 11.99
C LEU A 120 3.01 12.71 11.38
N SER A 121 1.94 12.57 12.17
CA SER A 121 0.65 12.06 11.68
C SER A 121 -0.01 13.05 10.71
N LEU A 122 0.06 14.36 10.99
CA LEU A 122 -0.44 15.40 10.09
C LEU A 122 0.30 15.40 8.75
N VAL A 123 1.63 15.31 8.77
CA VAL A 123 2.45 15.19 7.55
C VAL A 123 2.03 13.94 6.76
N ALA A 124 1.87 12.80 7.43
CA ALA A 124 1.43 11.57 6.78
C ALA A 124 0.01 11.69 6.19
N ALA A 125 -0.91 12.38 6.88
CA ALA A 125 -2.26 12.66 6.40
C ALA A 125 -2.23 13.52 5.12
N VAL A 126 -1.43 14.59 5.10
CA VAL A 126 -1.25 15.45 3.93
C VAL A 126 -0.65 14.68 2.76
N VAL A 127 0.38 13.86 3.00
CA VAL A 127 1.01 13.03 1.96
C VAL A 127 0.01 12.00 1.41
N MET A 128 -0.79 11.37 2.28
CA MET A 128 -1.84 10.44 1.88
C MET A 128 -2.90 11.12 1.02
N LEU A 129 -3.43 12.27 1.46
CA LEU A 129 -4.45 13.03 0.74
C LEU A 129 -3.96 13.43 -0.66
N ARG A 130 -2.71 13.92 -0.77
CA ARG A 130 -2.12 14.27 -2.07
C ARG A 130 -1.93 13.04 -2.95
N THR A 131 -1.52 11.91 -2.38
CA THR A 131 -1.33 10.66 -3.12
C THR A 131 -2.65 10.11 -3.66
N VAL A 132 -3.73 10.18 -2.87
CA VAL A 132 -5.07 9.73 -3.31
C VAL A 132 -5.67 10.69 -4.35
N ARG A 133 -5.40 12.00 -4.25
CA ARG A 133 -5.87 13.00 -5.23
C ARG A 133 -5.04 13.08 -6.52
N GLY A 134 -4.00 12.26 -6.68
CA GLY A 134 -3.13 12.29 -7.86
C GLY A 134 -2.17 13.49 -7.91
N GLY A 135 -1.92 14.16 -6.78
CA GLY A 135 -1.01 15.30 -6.71
C GLY A 135 0.45 14.91 -6.94
N ALA A 136 1.19 15.80 -7.62
CA ALA A 136 2.63 15.64 -7.83
C ALA A 136 3.39 15.48 -6.49
N PRO A 137 4.48 14.68 -6.46
CA PRO A 137 5.25 14.42 -5.25
C PRO A 137 5.77 15.72 -4.64
N VAL A 138 5.67 15.85 -3.32
CA VAL A 138 6.50 16.80 -2.58
C VAL A 138 7.93 16.26 -2.64
N MET A 139 8.77 16.89 -3.45
CA MET A 139 10.19 16.59 -3.52
C MET A 139 10.85 17.07 -2.22
N LEU A 140 10.79 16.27 -1.15
CA LEU A 140 11.76 16.44 -0.07
C LEU A 140 13.11 15.95 -0.59
N PRO A 141 14.18 16.76 -0.53
CA PRO A 141 15.50 16.42 -1.05
C PRO A 141 16.11 15.16 -0.41
N VAL A 142 15.65 14.78 0.78
CA VAL A 142 16.05 13.56 1.48
C VAL A 142 14.84 12.63 1.60
N ASN A 143 14.62 11.77 0.59
CA ASN A 143 13.59 10.74 0.64
C ASN A 143 14.25 9.35 0.74
N PRO A 144 14.41 8.79 1.96
CA PRO A 144 15.02 7.48 2.15
C PRO A 144 14.22 6.36 1.46
N ALA A 145 12.91 6.54 1.27
CA ALA A 145 12.11 5.58 0.53
C ALA A 145 12.46 5.53 -0.96
N ARG A 146 12.95 6.64 -1.54
CA ARG A 146 13.41 6.68 -2.92
C ARG A 146 14.75 5.94 -3.07
N TRP A 147 15.60 6.02 -2.06
CA TRP A 147 16.88 5.30 -2.00
C TRP A 147 16.69 3.79 -1.80
N LEU A 148 15.77 3.40 -0.90
CA LEU A 148 15.34 2.01 -0.73
C LEU A 148 14.67 1.46 -2.00
N ALA A 149 13.78 2.23 -2.62
CA ALA A 149 13.11 1.81 -3.86
C ALA A 149 14.08 1.70 -5.05
N ALA A 150 15.07 2.59 -5.16
CA ALA A 150 16.07 2.54 -6.22
C ALA A 150 17.00 1.31 -6.11
N ARG A 151 17.21 0.78 -4.89
CA ARG A 151 17.99 -0.45 -4.67
C ARG A 151 17.17 -1.72 -4.86
N ALA A 152 15.85 -1.64 -4.66
CA ALA A 152 14.96 -2.79 -4.76
C ALA A 152 14.31 -2.96 -6.15
N VAL A 153 14.27 -1.91 -6.98
CA VAL A 153 13.53 -1.93 -8.27
C VAL A 153 14.46 -1.52 -9.43
N PRO A 154 14.74 -2.44 -10.39
CA PRO A 154 15.67 -2.20 -11.50
C PRO A 154 15.20 -1.16 -12.54
N ASP A 155 13.88 -0.95 -12.71
CA ASP A 155 13.34 -0.16 -13.83
C ASP A 155 12.51 1.06 -13.44
N GLY A 156 12.92 2.23 -13.94
CA GLY A 156 12.33 3.54 -13.65
C GLY A 156 10.97 3.85 -14.32
N ARG A 157 10.57 3.08 -15.34
CA ARG A 157 9.24 3.19 -15.98
C ARG A 157 8.14 2.56 -15.12
N TYR A 158 8.37 1.36 -14.63
CA TYR A 158 7.46 0.64 -13.73
C TYR A 158 7.29 1.33 -12.37
N LEU A 159 8.38 1.94 -11.88
CA LEU A 159 8.30 2.79 -10.69
C LEU A 159 7.27 3.90 -10.86
N ARG A 160 7.18 4.55 -12.03
CA ARG A 160 6.31 5.71 -12.28
C ARG A 160 4.82 5.39 -12.15
N GLU A 161 4.38 4.26 -12.69
CA GLU A 161 2.98 3.81 -12.63
C GLU A 161 2.63 3.23 -11.24
N ALA A 162 3.57 2.57 -10.56
CA ALA A 162 3.36 2.00 -9.23
C ALA A 162 3.71 2.96 -8.06
N GLN A 163 4.09 4.23 -8.32
CA GLN A 163 4.53 5.13 -7.24
C GLN A 163 3.45 5.37 -6.20
N SER A 164 2.19 5.50 -6.60
CA SER A 164 1.09 5.77 -5.67
C SER A 164 0.85 4.57 -4.75
N VAL A 165 0.90 3.36 -5.30
CA VAL A 165 0.78 2.09 -4.56
C VAL A 165 1.95 1.94 -3.58
N LEU A 166 3.18 2.21 -4.02
CA LEU A 166 4.37 2.12 -3.16
C LEU A 166 4.33 3.17 -2.03
N ARG A 167 3.91 4.41 -2.31
CA ARG A 167 3.74 5.45 -1.28
C ARG A 167 2.69 5.05 -0.25
N LEU A 168 1.56 4.50 -0.69
CA LEU A 168 0.52 4.01 0.21
C LEU A 168 0.99 2.82 1.04
N LEU A 169 1.83 1.95 0.47
CA LEU A 169 2.47 0.85 1.21
C LEU A 169 3.38 1.37 2.32
N LEU A 170 4.24 2.34 2.01
CA LEU A 170 5.14 2.97 2.97
C LEU A 170 4.39 3.73 4.05
N LEU A 171 3.33 4.45 3.68
CA LEU A 171 2.44 5.11 4.64
C LEU A 171 1.77 4.09 5.54
N ARG A 172 1.26 2.99 4.99
CA ARG A 172 0.63 1.91 5.76
C ARG A 172 1.59 1.34 6.81
N TYR A 173 2.78 0.93 6.40
CA TYR A 173 3.78 0.41 7.34
C TYR A 173 4.25 1.50 8.32
N GLY A 174 4.46 2.74 7.86
CA GLY A 174 4.86 3.85 8.74
C GLY A 174 3.83 4.16 9.82
N GLN A 175 2.53 4.13 9.49
CA GLN A 175 1.46 4.33 10.48
C GLN A 175 1.31 3.13 11.41
N GLU A 176 1.44 1.90 10.90
CA GLU A 176 1.41 0.68 11.69
C GLU A 176 2.54 0.65 12.73
N LEU A 177 3.78 0.83 12.28
CA LEU A 177 4.95 0.88 13.15
C LEU A 177 4.90 2.07 14.10
N GLY A 178 4.44 3.23 13.64
CA GLY A 178 4.23 4.39 14.49
C GLY A 178 3.21 4.13 15.61
N ALA A 179 2.10 3.46 15.31
CA ALA A 179 1.09 3.10 16.31
C ALA A 179 1.64 2.10 17.33
N LEU A 180 2.39 1.09 16.86
CA LEU A 180 3.06 0.13 17.75
C LEU A 180 4.11 0.81 18.64
N PHE A 181 4.85 1.78 18.11
CA PHE A 181 5.75 2.62 18.90
C PHE A 181 4.99 3.38 19.99
N THR A 182 3.86 4.02 19.64
CA THR A 182 3.03 4.73 20.64
C THR A 182 2.50 3.77 21.70
N LEU A 183 2.03 2.57 21.33
CA LEU A 183 1.59 1.55 22.27
C LEU A 183 2.73 1.09 23.19
N GLY A 184 3.92 0.88 22.64
CA GLY A 184 5.12 0.59 23.42
C GLY A 184 5.45 1.70 24.41
N ALA A 185 5.34 2.96 23.99
CA ALA A 185 5.56 4.11 24.87
C ALA A 185 4.49 4.20 25.98
N VAL A 186 3.21 3.92 25.69
CA VAL A 186 2.15 3.83 26.70
C VAL A 186 2.43 2.71 27.69
N ALA A 187 2.86 1.53 27.21
CA ALA A 187 3.24 0.42 28.08
C ALA A 187 4.45 0.79 28.97
N GLY A 188 5.47 1.44 28.39
CA GLY A 188 6.63 1.94 29.12
C GLY A 188 6.25 2.95 30.20
N PHE A 189 5.29 3.83 29.89
CA PHE A 189 4.76 4.78 30.86
C PHE A 189 4.16 4.05 32.07
N PHE A 190 3.25 3.10 31.85
CA PHE A 190 2.61 2.37 32.95
C PHE A 190 3.59 1.49 33.74
N VAL A 191 4.52 0.81 33.07
CA VAL A 191 5.52 -0.02 33.75
C VAL A 191 6.41 0.84 34.63
N VAL A 192 6.91 1.97 34.13
CA VAL A 192 7.74 2.86 34.95
C VAL A 192 6.91 3.54 36.03
N LEU A 193 5.66 3.93 35.75
CA LEU A 193 4.73 4.50 36.76
C LEU A 193 4.49 3.53 37.91
N PHE A 194 4.42 2.23 37.64
CA PHE A 194 4.24 1.22 38.66
C PHE A 194 5.52 0.93 39.45
N LEU A 195 6.69 0.97 38.79
CA LEU A 195 7.97 0.57 39.38
C LEU A 195 8.73 1.72 40.06
N SER A 196 8.42 2.97 39.75
CA SER A 196 9.21 4.12 40.19
C SER A 196 8.33 5.29 40.61
N PRO A 197 8.53 5.84 41.82
CA PRO A 197 7.90 7.10 42.19
C PRO A 197 8.59 8.23 41.43
N PHE A 198 7.87 8.88 40.52
CA PHE A 198 8.32 10.10 39.87
C PHE A 198 7.28 11.19 40.00
N THR A 199 7.77 12.40 39.82
CA THR A 199 7.04 13.62 40.13
C THR A 199 6.93 14.43 38.85
N PHE A 200 5.70 14.65 38.38
CA PHE A 200 5.47 15.54 37.25
C PHE A 200 5.51 16.98 37.71
N VAL A 201 6.31 17.77 36.99
CA VAL A 201 6.40 19.21 37.18
C VAL A 201 6.25 19.90 35.83
N TRP A 202 5.73 21.11 35.85
CA TRP A 202 5.75 21.96 34.67
C TRP A 202 6.58 23.20 34.95
N GLY A 203 7.26 23.66 33.91
CA GLY A 203 8.15 24.80 34.00
C GLY A 203 8.87 24.98 32.67
N SER A 204 9.10 26.23 32.31
CA SER A 204 9.88 26.58 31.13
C SER A 204 10.91 27.64 31.52
N THR A 205 11.93 27.83 30.68
CA THR A 205 12.87 28.94 30.83
C THR A 205 12.15 30.30 30.85
N TYR A 206 11.00 30.40 30.18
CA TYR A 206 10.12 31.55 30.23
C TYR A 206 9.14 31.47 31.41
N GLN A 207 8.85 32.62 32.02
CA GLN A 207 7.86 32.72 33.09
C GLN A 207 6.44 32.68 32.51
N LEU A 208 5.91 31.46 32.34
CA LEU A 208 4.50 31.27 31.97
C LEU A 208 3.60 31.51 33.20
N SER A 209 2.40 32.05 33.00
CA SER A 209 1.41 32.20 34.07
C SER A 209 0.62 30.91 34.28
N ASP A 210 0.14 30.69 35.51
CA ASP A 210 -0.64 29.49 35.83
C ASP A 210 -1.94 29.45 35.02
N GLY A 211 -2.59 30.61 34.84
CA GLY A 211 -3.79 30.75 34.01
C GLY A 211 -3.57 30.38 32.55
N PHE A 212 -2.37 30.64 31.99
CA PHE A 212 -2.03 30.18 30.64
C PHE A 212 -1.95 28.66 30.58
N VAL A 213 -1.29 28.01 31.55
CA VAL A 213 -1.17 26.55 31.60
C VAL A 213 -2.53 25.88 31.82
N GLN A 214 -3.38 26.47 32.66
CA GLN A 214 -4.76 26.01 32.85
C GLN A 214 -5.58 26.09 31.56
N THR A 215 -5.46 27.20 30.82
CA THR A 215 -6.14 27.34 29.52
C THR A 215 -5.63 26.31 28.51
N LEU A 216 -4.31 26.13 28.43
CA LEU A 216 -3.69 25.18 27.51
C LEU A 216 -4.08 23.72 27.81
N THR A 217 -4.02 23.31 29.07
CA THR A 217 -4.42 21.95 29.50
C THR A 217 -5.92 21.73 29.31
N GLY A 218 -6.76 22.74 29.57
CA GLY A 218 -8.19 22.69 29.27
C GLY A 218 -8.48 22.52 27.77
N LEU A 219 -7.77 23.24 26.90
CA LEU A 219 -7.90 23.09 25.44
C LEU A 219 -7.48 21.70 24.95
N LEU A 220 -6.36 21.18 25.48
CA LEU A 220 -5.90 19.83 25.15
C LEU A 220 -6.84 18.75 25.70
N ALA A 221 -7.48 18.98 26.84
CA ALA A 221 -8.43 18.03 27.41
C ALA A 221 -9.81 18.05 26.75
N ALA A 222 -10.11 19.02 25.87
CA ALA A 222 -11.41 19.20 25.24
C ALA A 222 -12.05 17.91 24.65
N PRO A 223 -11.30 16.98 24.02
CA PRO A 223 -11.91 15.76 23.46
C PRO A 223 -12.48 14.79 24.51
N TRP A 224 -12.02 14.87 25.75
CA TRP A 224 -12.44 13.98 26.83
C TRP A 224 -12.96 14.65 28.09
N ALA A 225 -12.81 15.96 28.24
CA ALA A 225 -13.18 16.69 29.45
C ALA A 225 -14.64 16.47 29.87
N THR A 226 -15.56 16.28 28.92
CA THR A 226 -17.00 16.10 29.19
C THR A 226 -17.36 14.71 29.73
N TRP A 227 -16.66 13.66 29.33
CA TRP A 227 -16.98 12.28 29.70
C TRP A 227 -15.93 11.62 30.61
N LEU A 228 -14.76 12.24 30.77
CA LEU A 228 -13.67 11.78 31.63
C LEU A 228 -13.01 12.96 32.38
N PRO A 229 -13.73 13.68 33.26
CA PRO A 229 -13.21 14.84 33.97
C PRO A 229 -12.02 14.49 34.88
N GLN A 230 -11.96 13.26 35.40
CA GLN A 230 -10.85 12.72 36.18
C GLN A 230 -9.53 12.63 35.42
N ALA A 231 -9.55 12.72 34.09
CA ALA A 231 -8.36 12.80 33.25
C ALA A 231 -8.04 14.23 32.80
N THR A 232 -8.53 15.23 33.53
CA THR A 232 -8.16 16.63 33.38
C THR A 232 -7.25 17.06 34.53
N VAL A 233 -6.59 18.21 34.40
CA VAL A 233 -5.70 18.74 35.44
C VAL A 233 -6.39 19.91 36.12
N ASP A 234 -6.60 19.80 37.43
CA ASP A 234 -7.18 20.88 38.22
C ASP A 234 -6.20 22.06 38.37
N GLY A 235 -6.74 23.27 38.49
CA GLY A 235 -5.95 24.50 38.65
C GLY A 235 -5.07 24.47 39.90
N GLN A 236 -5.52 23.82 40.98
CA GLN A 236 -4.72 23.65 42.20
C GLN A 236 -3.50 22.77 41.95
N VAL A 237 -3.67 21.67 41.19
CA VAL A 237 -2.55 20.80 40.79
C VAL A 237 -1.57 21.56 39.91
N ILE A 238 -2.05 22.39 38.99
CA ILE A 238 -1.18 23.23 38.17
C ILE A 238 -0.36 24.17 39.06
N ALA A 239 -0.99 24.94 39.94
CA ALA A 239 -0.24 25.85 40.82
C ALA A 239 0.78 25.12 41.70
N ALA A 240 0.40 23.97 42.29
CA ALA A 240 1.25 23.19 43.20
C ALA A 240 2.42 22.48 42.50
N THR A 241 2.31 22.17 41.21
CA THR A 241 3.32 21.39 40.46
C THR A 241 4.28 22.25 39.63
N ARG A 242 4.25 23.57 39.84
CA ARG A 242 5.17 24.51 39.21
C ARG A 242 6.60 24.26 39.70
N PHE A 243 7.55 24.14 38.77
CA PHE A 243 8.95 23.93 39.13
C PHE A 243 9.56 25.18 39.78
N HIS A 244 10.03 25.02 41.02
CA HIS A 244 10.74 26.04 41.77
C HIS A 244 12.17 25.56 42.10
N PRO A 245 13.22 26.20 41.54
CA PRO A 245 14.61 25.80 41.78
C PRO A 245 15.05 25.81 43.25
N ALA A 246 14.35 26.58 44.09
CA ALA A 246 14.64 26.76 45.51
C ALA A 246 14.02 25.68 46.41
N VAL A 247 13.17 24.79 45.89
CA VAL A 247 12.55 23.73 46.68
C VAL A 247 13.52 22.56 46.79
N THR A 248 14.06 22.36 47.99
CA THR A 248 15.07 21.32 48.30
C THR A 248 14.48 20.03 48.87
N GLY A 249 13.17 20.01 49.17
CA GLY A 249 12.43 18.84 49.62
C GLY A 249 10.95 18.94 49.27
N LEU A 250 10.34 17.83 48.85
CA LEU A 250 8.92 17.72 48.54
C LEU A 250 8.17 17.18 49.76
N SER A 251 7.05 17.80 50.14
CA SER A 251 6.17 17.23 51.16
C SER A 251 5.38 16.02 50.59
N PRO A 252 4.87 15.12 51.44
CA PRO A 252 3.97 14.04 51.00
C PRO A 252 2.71 14.55 50.28
N ALA A 253 2.24 15.76 50.60
CA ALA A 253 1.11 16.39 49.92
C ALA A 253 1.47 16.87 48.51
N ASP A 254 2.69 17.37 48.32
CA ASP A 254 3.21 17.76 47.00
C ASP A 254 3.34 16.52 46.11
N LEU A 255 3.88 15.42 46.65
CA LEU A 255 3.99 14.13 45.96
C LEU A 255 2.63 13.59 45.49
N ALA A 256 1.58 13.72 46.31
CA ALA A 256 0.22 13.33 45.93
C ALA A 256 -0.36 14.22 44.82
N ALA A 257 -0.21 15.54 44.92
CA ALA A 257 -0.66 16.49 43.90
C ALA A 257 0.08 16.29 42.56
N MET A 258 1.37 15.98 42.62
CA MET A 258 2.23 15.76 41.46
C MET A 258 1.88 14.48 40.66
N SER A 259 1.19 13.53 41.28
CA SER A 259 0.63 12.36 40.58
C SER A 259 -0.58 12.70 39.71
N GLY A 260 -1.23 13.86 39.90
CA GLY A 260 -2.45 14.24 39.17
C GLY A 260 -2.30 14.41 37.65
N TRP A 261 -1.07 14.47 37.13
CA TRP A 261 -0.80 14.68 35.70
C TRP A 261 -0.92 13.40 34.85
N TRP A 262 -0.69 12.22 35.42
CA TRP A 262 -0.58 10.99 34.61
C TRP A 262 -1.85 10.66 33.80
N PRO A 263 -3.08 10.84 34.32
CA PRO A 263 -4.29 10.54 33.55
C PRO A 263 -4.42 11.44 32.32
N PHE A 264 -4.12 12.73 32.51
CA PHE A 264 -4.13 13.73 31.45
C PHE A 264 -3.07 13.44 30.37
N LEU A 265 -1.86 13.05 30.78
CA LEU A 265 -0.76 12.75 29.87
C LEU A 265 -1.04 11.50 29.02
N ILE A 266 -1.60 10.45 29.62
CA ILE A 266 -2.02 9.26 28.89
C ILE A 266 -3.14 9.60 27.90
N MET A 267 -4.16 10.36 28.32
CA MET A 267 -5.22 10.77 27.41
C MET A 267 -4.71 11.61 26.24
N CYS A 268 -3.74 12.51 26.48
CA CYS A 268 -3.05 13.21 25.41
C CYS A 268 -2.40 12.24 24.40
N MET A 269 -1.68 11.22 24.86
CA MET A 269 -1.07 10.21 23.99
C MET A 269 -2.14 9.43 23.20
N LEU A 270 -3.22 9.01 23.86
CA LEU A 270 -4.28 8.24 23.20
C LEU A 270 -4.99 9.06 22.13
N CYS A 271 -5.39 10.30 22.44
CA CYS A 271 -6.18 11.15 21.56
C CYS A 271 -5.35 11.78 20.42
N TYR A 272 -4.12 12.21 20.68
CA TYR A 272 -3.34 12.99 19.72
C TYR A 272 -2.18 12.23 19.08
N ALA A 273 -1.69 11.14 19.70
CA ALA A 273 -0.65 10.30 19.11
C ALA A 273 -1.21 9.00 18.54
N LEU A 274 -1.96 8.21 19.32
CA LEU A 274 -2.40 6.87 18.90
C LEU A 274 -3.60 6.92 17.95
N LEU A 275 -4.67 7.63 18.31
CA LEU A 275 -5.92 7.65 17.53
C LEU A 275 -5.69 8.15 16.09
N PRO A 276 -4.97 9.26 15.82
CA PRO A 276 -4.73 9.70 14.45
C PRO A 276 -3.96 8.67 13.63
N ARG A 277 -2.99 7.97 14.25
CA ARG A 277 -2.22 6.90 13.58
C ARG A 277 -3.09 5.70 13.24
N LEU A 278 -3.98 5.29 14.14
CA LEU A 278 -4.92 4.19 13.87
C LEU A 278 -5.87 4.55 12.71
N LEU A 279 -6.43 5.76 12.72
CA LEU A 279 -7.28 6.25 11.63
C LEU A 279 -6.53 6.28 10.29
N LEU A 280 -5.31 6.83 10.28
CA LEU A 280 -4.48 6.86 9.08
C LEU A 280 -4.07 5.46 8.63
N TRP A 281 -3.79 4.55 9.56
CA TRP A 281 -3.50 3.15 9.23
C TRP A 281 -4.70 2.47 8.55
N LEU A 282 -5.92 2.64 9.09
CA LEU A 282 -7.15 2.13 8.46
C LEU A 282 -7.35 2.72 7.06
N CYS A 283 -7.27 4.05 6.94
CA CYS A 283 -7.38 4.75 5.66
C CYS A 283 -6.33 4.26 4.65
N SER A 284 -5.07 4.16 5.06
CA SER A 284 -3.98 3.69 4.20
C SER A 284 -4.21 2.27 3.71
N ARG A 285 -4.71 1.37 4.57
CA ARG A 285 -5.03 -0.02 4.21
C ARG A 285 -6.14 -0.07 3.17
N PHE A 286 -7.19 0.74 3.36
CA PHE A 286 -8.30 0.84 2.41
C PHE A 286 -7.83 1.37 1.05
N PHE A 287 -7.17 2.52 1.01
CA PHE A 287 -6.71 3.13 -0.24
C PHE A 287 -5.63 2.29 -0.93
N TYR A 288 -4.72 1.68 -0.17
CA TYR A 288 -3.72 0.76 -0.71
C TYR A 288 -4.37 -0.41 -1.43
N THR A 289 -5.33 -1.07 -0.79
CA THR A 289 -6.03 -2.23 -1.38
C THR A 289 -6.78 -1.83 -2.65
N ARG A 290 -7.46 -0.69 -2.63
CA ARG A 290 -8.20 -0.17 -3.78
C ARG A 290 -7.27 0.19 -4.95
N GLN A 291 -6.19 0.93 -4.69
CA GLN A 291 -5.25 1.31 -5.74
C GLN A 291 -4.46 0.13 -6.27
N LEU A 292 -4.12 -0.85 -5.44
CA LEU A 292 -3.42 -2.05 -5.88
C LEU A 292 -4.28 -2.89 -6.81
N ARG A 293 -5.57 -3.08 -6.50
CA ARG A 293 -6.52 -3.76 -7.40
C ARG A 293 -6.68 -3.01 -8.73
N ALA A 294 -6.83 -1.69 -8.67
CA ALA A 294 -6.95 -0.86 -9.86
C ALA A 294 -5.68 -0.89 -10.72
N ALA A 295 -4.49 -0.83 -10.11
CA ALA A 295 -3.22 -0.91 -10.82
C ALA A 295 -2.95 -2.30 -11.40
N PHE A 296 -3.44 -3.36 -10.74
CA PHE A 296 -3.30 -4.73 -11.23
C PHE A 296 -4.12 -4.96 -12.51
N VAL A 297 -5.36 -4.47 -12.57
CA VAL A 297 -6.25 -4.58 -13.74
C VAL A 297 -5.98 -3.50 -14.79
N GLY A 298 -5.44 -2.35 -14.39
CA GLY A 298 -5.10 -1.25 -15.28
C GLY A 298 -3.68 -1.33 -15.86
N MET A 299 -2.97 -2.43 -15.63
CA MET A 299 -1.60 -2.58 -16.12
C MET A 299 -1.59 -2.64 -17.65
N PRO A 300 -0.70 -1.92 -18.35
CA PRO A 300 -0.65 -1.96 -19.80
C PRO A 300 -0.51 -3.38 -20.35
N GLY A 301 -1.49 -3.86 -21.13
CA GLY A 301 -1.53 -5.22 -21.70
C GLY A 301 -2.34 -6.24 -20.88
N SER A 302 -2.75 -5.92 -19.66
CA SER A 302 -3.65 -6.78 -18.87
C SER A 302 -5.07 -6.84 -19.45
N ASP A 303 -5.52 -5.74 -20.07
CA ASP A 303 -6.75 -5.66 -20.86
C ASP A 303 -6.75 -6.64 -22.04
N LEU A 304 -5.62 -6.79 -22.73
CA LEU A 304 -5.46 -7.75 -23.82
C LEU A 304 -5.50 -9.20 -23.32
N VAL A 305 -4.89 -9.49 -22.17
CA VAL A 305 -4.99 -10.81 -21.52
C VAL A 305 -6.45 -11.11 -21.17
N LEU A 306 -7.13 -10.18 -20.49
CA LEU A 306 -8.54 -10.33 -20.13
C LEU A 306 -9.44 -10.50 -21.36
N ALA A 307 -9.21 -9.74 -22.43
CA ALA A 307 -9.92 -9.87 -23.69
C ALA A 307 -9.70 -11.26 -24.32
N ARG A 308 -8.45 -11.74 -24.37
CA ARG A 308 -8.11 -13.08 -24.88
C ARG A 308 -8.76 -14.20 -24.08
N MET A 309 -8.82 -14.06 -22.76
CA MET A 309 -9.49 -15.03 -21.89
C MET A 309 -11.02 -15.02 -22.03
N ARG A 310 -11.63 -13.88 -22.38
CA ARG A 310 -13.09 -13.76 -22.57
C ARG A 310 -13.56 -14.18 -23.96
N THR A 311 -12.68 -14.11 -24.97
CA THR A 311 -13.08 -14.37 -26.36
C THR A 311 -13.15 -15.88 -26.61
N PRO A 312 -14.30 -16.41 -27.10
CA PRO A 312 -14.37 -17.81 -27.51
C PRO A 312 -13.46 -18.04 -28.71
N LEU A 313 -12.64 -19.10 -28.68
CA LEU A 313 -11.79 -19.47 -29.81
C LEU A 313 -12.67 -20.12 -30.88
N VAL A 314 -13.18 -19.29 -31.80
CA VAL A 314 -13.84 -19.77 -33.01
C VAL A 314 -12.76 -20.18 -33.97
N SER A 315 -12.34 -21.45 -33.88
CA SER A 315 -11.56 -22.04 -34.96
C SER A 315 -12.53 -22.29 -36.10
N THR A 316 -12.49 -21.43 -37.13
CA THR A 316 -13.04 -21.78 -38.43
C THR A 316 -12.10 -22.81 -39.05
N GLN A 317 -12.10 -24.03 -38.49
CA GLN A 317 -11.74 -25.17 -39.30
C GLN A 317 -12.83 -25.24 -40.36
N GLY A 318 -12.58 -24.60 -41.51
CA GLY A 318 -13.16 -25.11 -42.73
C GLY A 318 -12.72 -26.56 -42.74
N ALA A 319 -13.67 -27.49 -42.59
CA ALA A 319 -13.37 -28.88 -42.82
C ALA A 319 -12.58 -28.89 -44.12
N ALA A 320 -11.35 -29.38 -44.07
CA ALA A 320 -10.69 -29.86 -45.27
C ALA A 320 -11.52 -31.08 -45.70
N GLY A 321 -12.71 -30.79 -46.21
CA GLY A 321 -13.55 -31.74 -46.88
C GLY A 321 -12.72 -32.12 -48.09
N SER A 322 -12.05 -33.26 -47.96
CA SER A 322 -11.57 -34.07 -49.08
C SER A 322 -12.71 -34.49 -50.03
N GLY A 323 -13.95 -34.04 -49.79
CA GLY A 323 -14.97 -33.92 -50.80
C GLY A 323 -14.57 -32.88 -51.84
N ARG A 324 -13.75 -33.31 -52.81
CA ARG A 324 -13.87 -32.83 -54.18
C ARG A 324 -15.37 -32.85 -54.50
N ARG A 325 -15.99 -31.67 -54.56
CA ARG A 325 -17.33 -31.56 -55.14
C ARG A 325 -17.16 -31.91 -56.60
N ASP A 326 -17.47 -33.14 -56.96
CA ASP A 326 -17.59 -33.53 -58.35
C ASP A 326 -18.63 -32.60 -58.99
N GLY A 327 -18.15 -31.86 -60.00
CA GLY A 327 -18.86 -31.10 -61.03
C GLY A 327 -20.37 -30.94 -60.89
N GLY A 328 -20.83 -30.17 -59.91
CA GLY A 328 -22.12 -29.51 -60.02
C GLY A 328 -21.93 -28.26 -60.87
N ASP A 329 -22.67 -28.14 -61.98
CA ASP A 329 -22.66 -26.97 -62.88
C ASP A 329 -22.60 -25.67 -62.07
N ALA A 330 -21.43 -25.03 -62.10
CA ALA A 330 -21.26 -23.70 -61.54
C ALA A 330 -22.11 -22.75 -62.40
N PRO A 331 -22.94 -21.88 -61.79
CA PRO A 331 -23.63 -20.86 -62.56
C PRO A 331 -22.60 -20.03 -63.34
N PRO A 332 -22.93 -19.57 -64.57
CA PRO A 332 -21.97 -18.84 -65.40
C PRO A 332 -21.40 -17.67 -64.60
N ALA A 333 -20.08 -17.59 -64.50
CA ALA A 333 -19.39 -16.53 -63.79
C ALA A 333 -19.79 -15.16 -64.37
N ASP A 334 -20.40 -14.32 -63.53
CA ASP A 334 -20.79 -12.97 -63.92
C ASP A 334 -19.53 -12.14 -64.20
N ARG A 335 -19.48 -11.48 -65.37
CA ARG A 335 -18.28 -10.81 -65.90
C ARG A 335 -17.82 -9.61 -65.04
N GLY A 336 -18.57 -9.23 -64.02
CA GLY A 336 -18.28 -8.15 -63.08
C GLY A 336 -17.70 -8.57 -61.71
N LEU A 337 -17.33 -9.83 -61.52
CA LEU A 337 -16.84 -10.32 -60.22
C LEU A 337 -15.42 -9.83 -59.90
N LEU A 338 -15.30 -9.06 -58.81
CA LEU A 338 -14.02 -8.66 -58.22
C LEU A 338 -13.52 -9.73 -57.25
N LEU A 339 -12.38 -10.34 -57.55
CA LEU A 339 -11.72 -11.28 -56.64
C LEU A 339 -10.85 -10.52 -55.62
N LEU A 340 -11.20 -10.62 -54.34
CA LEU A 340 -10.34 -10.17 -53.25
C LEU A 340 -9.40 -11.30 -52.80
N ASN A 341 -8.12 -11.20 -53.15
CA ASN A 341 -7.07 -12.06 -52.59
C ASN A 341 -6.67 -11.55 -51.21
N TRP A 342 -7.33 -12.06 -50.17
CA TRP A 342 -7.05 -11.66 -48.80
C TRP A 342 -5.78 -12.36 -48.28
N ALA A 343 -4.85 -11.58 -47.71
CA ALA A 343 -3.59 -12.05 -47.10
C ALA A 343 -2.69 -12.94 -47.99
N GLY A 344 -2.82 -12.83 -49.32
CA GLY A 344 -2.00 -13.61 -50.26
C GLY A 344 -2.33 -15.10 -50.26
N ALA A 345 -3.54 -15.48 -49.86
CA ALA A 345 -4.01 -16.86 -49.84
C ALA A 345 -3.93 -17.57 -51.20
N LEU A 346 -3.90 -16.80 -52.30
CA LEU A 346 -3.66 -17.30 -53.66
C LEU A 346 -2.28 -16.86 -54.15
N GLY A 347 -1.42 -17.84 -54.44
CA GLY A 347 -0.15 -17.64 -55.12
C GLY A 347 -0.29 -17.59 -56.65
N PRO A 348 0.77 -17.22 -57.39
CA PRO A 348 0.75 -17.15 -58.85
C PRO A 348 0.42 -18.48 -59.53
N GLY A 349 0.81 -19.61 -58.91
CA GLY A 349 0.59 -20.96 -59.43
C GLY A 349 -0.79 -21.54 -59.13
N ASP A 350 -1.53 -20.99 -58.16
CA ASP A 350 -2.84 -21.52 -57.78
C ASP A 350 -3.94 -21.11 -58.77
N ARG A 351 -3.68 -20.07 -59.58
CA ARG A 351 -4.63 -19.55 -60.57
C ARG A 351 -5.03 -20.58 -61.62
N SER A 352 -4.13 -21.48 -62.01
CA SER A 352 -4.42 -22.53 -62.99
C SER A 352 -5.25 -23.70 -62.44
N HIS A 353 -5.46 -23.78 -61.12
CA HIS A 353 -6.21 -24.86 -60.51
C HIS A 353 -7.72 -24.62 -60.49
N PHE A 354 -8.16 -23.39 -60.76
CA PHE A 354 -9.57 -23.01 -60.74
C PHE A 354 -9.98 -22.57 -62.14
N ALA A 355 -11.00 -23.23 -62.71
CA ALA A 355 -11.51 -22.93 -64.05
C ALA A 355 -12.08 -21.51 -64.15
N GLU A 356 -12.51 -20.96 -63.00
CA GLU A 356 -13.05 -19.63 -62.81
C GLU A 356 -12.01 -18.51 -63.08
N PHE A 357 -10.72 -18.83 -63.09
CA PHE A 357 -9.62 -17.90 -63.40
C PHE A 357 -9.07 -18.06 -64.82
N ALA A 358 -9.64 -18.96 -65.64
CA ALA A 358 -9.23 -19.11 -67.02
C ALA A 358 -9.46 -17.79 -67.79
N SER A 359 -8.46 -17.37 -68.56
CA SER A 359 -8.57 -16.18 -69.41
C SER A 359 -9.70 -16.38 -70.42
N VAL A 360 -10.68 -15.48 -70.43
CA VAL A 360 -11.70 -15.44 -71.48
C VAL A 360 -11.03 -15.03 -72.79
N PRO A 361 -11.17 -15.80 -73.89
CA PRO A 361 -10.62 -15.43 -75.20
C PRO A 361 -11.15 -14.06 -75.63
N PRO A 362 -10.33 -13.22 -76.28
CA PRO A 362 -10.71 -11.86 -76.66
C PRO A 362 -11.84 -11.78 -77.71
N ASP A 363 -12.22 -12.90 -78.33
CA ASP A 363 -13.24 -12.94 -79.38
C ASP A 363 -14.56 -13.53 -78.88
N ARG A 364 -15.34 -12.74 -78.13
CA ARG A 364 -16.80 -12.90 -77.97
C ARG A 364 -17.52 -11.61 -77.58
#